data_AF-A0A6P1ICM5-F1
#
_entry.id   AF-A0A6P1ICM5-F1
#
_cell.length_a   1.000
_cell.length_b   1.000
_cell.length_c   1.000
_cell.angle_alpha   90.00
_cell.angle_beta   90.00
_cell.angle_gamma   90.00
#
_symmetry.space_group_name_H-M   'P 1'
#
loop_
_entity.id
_entity.type
_entity.pdbx_description
1 polymer ?
#
loop_
_entity_poly.entity_id
_entity_poly.type
_entity_poly.pdbx_seq_one_letter_code
_entity_poly.pdbx_strand_id
1 'polypeptide(L)'
;MVRQVRAMTEQYLVGEFSLLLTQLHAAATNPGVRDRIAVLRRQVELLPPTALSPALAGAMSLADASCWESLTQGDTAAFACQAAVSAELCEFGVCSGLLGRSRR
;
A
#
# COMPACT_ATOMS: atom_id res chain seq x y z
N MET A 1 11.98 20.31 -19.87
CA MET A 1 11.27 19.04 -20.14
C MET A 1 11.52 17.98 -19.07
N VAL A 2 12.78 17.66 -18.71
CA VAL A 2 13.13 16.60 -17.72
C VAL A 2 12.47 16.78 -16.33
N ARG A 3 12.35 18.01 -15.83
CA ARG A 3 11.67 18.32 -14.55
C ARG A 3 10.17 18.02 -14.56
N GLN A 4 9.52 18.15 -15.71
CA GLN A 4 8.07 17.98 -15.87
C GLN A 4 7.69 16.50 -15.99
N VAL A 5 8.50 15.70 -16.69
CA VAL A 5 8.35 14.24 -16.73
C VAL A 5 8.47 13.66 -15.34
N ARG A 6 9.48 14.10 -14.56
CA ARG A 6 9.67 13.65 -13.17
C ARG A 6 8.49 13.99 -12.26
N ALA A 7 7.93 15.19 -12.37
CA ALA A 7 6.74 15.57 -11.61
C ALA A 7 5.51 14.71 -11.99
N MET A 8 5.32 14.39 -13.27
CA MET A 8 4.24 13.47 -13.69
C MET A 8 4.45 12.04 -13.20
N THR A 9 5.69 11.54 -13.19
CA THR A 9 6.01 10.23 -12.63
C THR A 9 5.76 10.19 -11.13
N GLU A 10 6.14 11.23 -10.39
CA GLU A 10 5.87 11.34 -8.95
C GLU A 10 4.35 11.38 -8.67
N GLN A 11 3.58 12.15 -9.44
CA GLN A 11 2.11 12.19 -9.33
C GLN A 11 1.44 10.86 -9.67
N TYR A 12 1.95 10.15 -10.69
CA TYR A 12 1.47 8.81 -11.02
C TYR A 12 1.68 7.84 -9.86
N LEU A 13 2.88 7.83 -9.27
CA LEU A 13 3.19 6.97 -8.12
C LEU A 13 2.29 7.27 -6.91
N VAL A 14 2.03 8.54 -6.63
CA VAL A 14 1.10 8.95 -5.57
C VAL A 14 -0.32 8.45 -5.87
N GLY A 15 -0.81 8.67 -7.10
CA GLY A 15 -2.16 8.27 -7.50
C GLY A 15 -2.38 6.76 -7.46
N GLU A 16 -1.46 6.00 -8.04
CA GLU A 16 -1.49 4.54 -8.03
C GLU A 16 -1.43 4.00 -6.61
N PHE A 17 -0.54 4.54 -5.78
CA PHE A 17 -0.43 4.08 -4.40
C PHE A 17 -1.68 4.41 -3.57
N SER A 18 -2.29 5.59 -3.78
CA SER A 18 -3.57 5.94 -3.16
C SER A 18 -4.72 5.01 -3.57
N LEU A 19 -4.72 4.54 -4.82
CA LEU A 19 -5.68 3.55 -5.30
C LEU A 19 -5.51 2.21 -4.58
N LEU A 20 -4.28 1.70 -4.51
CA LEU A 20 -3.96 0.45 -3.81
C LEU A 20 -4.32 0.52 -2.32
N LEU A 21 -4.07 1.66 -1.65
CA LEU A 21 -4.51 1.87 -0.27
C LEU A 21 -6.03 1.90 -0.12
N THR A 22 -6.76 2.37 -1.13
CA THR A 22 -8.23 2.35 -1.14
C THR A 22 -8.75 0.92 -1.24
N GLN A 23 -8.15 0.10 -2.10
CA GLN A 23 -8.47 -1.33 -2.22
C GLN A 23 -8.13 -2.08 -0.93
N LEU A 24 -6.97 -1.80 -0.32
CA LEU A 24 -6.57 -2.41 0.94
C LEU A 24 -7.54 -2.05 2.07
N HIS A 25 -7.99 -0.80 2.14
CA HIS A 25 -9.02 -0.36 3.07
C HIS A 25 -10.34 -1.12 2.90
N ALA A 26 -10.73 -1.39 1.65
CA ALA A 26 -11.95 -2.16 1.37
C ALA A 26 -11.81 -3.64 1.78
N ALA A 27 -10.63 -4.23 1.59
CA ALA A 27 -10.33 -5.64 1.92
C ALA A 27 -10.08 -5.90 3.41
N ALA A 28 -9.62 -4.90 4.16
CA ALA A 28 -9.43 -5.02 5.61
C ALA A 28 -10.77 -5.28 6.31
N THR A 29 -10.84 -6.20 7.27
CA THR A 29 -12.07 -6.48 8.05
C THR A 29 -12.08 -5.72 9.38
N ASN A 30 -10.91 -5.40 9.92
CA ASN A 30 -10.75 -4.72 11.20
C ASN A 30 -10.85 -3.20 11.07
N PRO A 31 -11.76 -2.56 11.84
CA PRO A 31 -11.92 -1.10 11.82
C PRO A 31 -10.64 -0.32 12.17
N GLY A 32 -9.85 -0.79 13.14
CA GLY A 32 -8.60 -0.14 13.54
C GLY A 32 -7.53 -0.22 12.45
N VAL A 33 -7.49 -1.32 11.67
CA VAL A 33 -6.60 -1.42 10.51
C VAL A 33 -7.08 -0.51 9.38
N ARG A 34 -8.40 -0.46 9.12
CA ARG A 34 -9.00 0.47 8.16
C ARG A 34 -8.64 1.93 8.47
N ASP A 35 -8.79 2.36 9.71
CA ASP A 35 -8.45 3.73 10.12
C ASP A 35 -6.97 4.06 9.86
N ARG A 36 -6.06 3.13 10.18
CA ARG A 36 -4.63 3.30 9.91
C ARG A 36 -4.33 3.39 8.41
N ILE A 37 -5.00 2.60 7.57
CA ILE A 37 -4.89 2.69 6.11
C ILE A 37 -5.41 4.04 5.61
N ALA A 38 -6.53 4.54 6.14
CA ALA A 38 -7.09 5.83 5.76
C ALA A 38 -6.20 7.02 6.15
N VAL A 39 -5.49 6.92 7.28
CA VAL A 39 -4.45 7.89 7.67
C VAL A 39 -3.26 7.80 6.72
N LEU A 40 -2.79 6.59 6.41
CA LEU A 40 -1.66 6.38 5.52
C LEU A 40 -1.93 6.91 4.10
N ARG A 41 -3.15 6.72 3.58
CA ARG A 41 -3.55 7.28 2.28
C ARG A 41 -3.46 8.81 2.27
N ARG A 42 -3.98 9.47 3.32
CA ARG A 42 -3.86 10.93 3.46
C ARG A 42 -2.40 11.38 3.53
N GLN A 43 -1.53 10.61 4.17
CA GLN A 43 -0.10 10.93 4.20
C GLN A 43 0.52 10.83 2.79
N VAL A 44 0.22 9.79 2.02
CA VAL A 44 0.70 9.62 0.64
C VAL A 44 0.27 10.78 -0.26
N GLU A 45 -0.95 11.27 -0.10
CA GLU A 45 -1.50 12.38 -0.91
C GLU A 45 -0.91 13.76 -0.55
N LEU A 46 -0.46 13.94 0.69
CA LEU A 46 -0.06 15.25 1.23
C LEU A 46 1.45 15.42 1.43
N LEU A 47 2.20 14.34 1.60
CA LEU A 47 3.62 14.37 1.91
C LEU A 47 4.48 14.36 0.62
N PRO A 48 5.73 14.84 0.70
CA PRO A 48 6.64 14.80 -0.44
C PRO A 48 6.92 13.35 -0.89
N PRO A 49 7.27 13.14 -2.18
CA PRO A 49 7.53 11.80 -2.74
C PRO A 49 8.58 10.96 -1.99
N THR A 50 9.48 11.58 -1.23
CA THR A 50 10.45 10.89 -0.38
C THR A 50 9.80 10.08 0.76
N ALA A 51 8.55 10.38 1.10
CA ALA A 51 7.78 9.64 2.10
C ALA A 51 7.10 8.37 1.53
N LEU A 52 7.16 8.13 0.22
CA LEU A 52 6.47 6.99 -0.41
C LEU A 52 7.06 5.64 0.00
N SER A 53 8.38 5.49 0.09
CA SER A 53 9.03 4.25 0.55
C SER A 53 8.63 3.85 1.98
N PRO A 54 8.75 4.71 3.01
CA PRO A 54 8.30 4.36 4.36
C PRO A 54 6.78 4.16 4.43
N ALA A 55 5.99 4.91 3.65
CA ALA A 55 4.55 4.70 3.58
C ALA A 55 4.21 3.32 2.99
N LEU A 56 4.91 2.88 1.95
CA LEU A 56 4.76 1.56 1.36
C LEU A 56 5.11 0.44 2.34
N ALA A 57 6.19 0.59 3.10
CA ALA A 57 6.52 -0.37 4.17
C ALA A 57 5.38 -0.45 5.20
N GLY A 58 4.81 0.69 5.61
CA GLY A 58 3.64 0.75 6.48
C GLY A 58 2.41 0.06 5.89
N ALA A 59 2.16 0.24 4.59
CA ALA A 59 1.06 -0.41 3.88
C ALA A 59 1.22 -1.94 3.88
N MET A 60 2.42 -2.44 3.58
CA MET A 60 2.69 -3.89 3.60
C MET A 60 2.51 -4.48 4.99
N SER A 61 2.94 -3.80 6.06
CA SER A 61 2.71 -4.28 7.43
C SER A 61 1.23 -4.33 7.80
N LEU A 62 0.43 -3.36 7.34
CA LEU A 62 -1.02 -3.38 7.56
C LEU A 62 -1.70 -4.50 6.77
N ALA A 63 -1.24 -4.73 5.53
CA ALA A 63 -1.75 -5.80 4.68
C ALA A 63 -1.44 -7.20 5.24
N ASP A 64 -0.22 -7.42 5.73
CA ASP A 64 0.18 -8.65 6.41
C ASP A 64 -0.64 -8.88 7.68
N ALA A 65 -0.82 -7.84 8.51
CA ALA A 65 -1.65 -7.93 9.70
C ALA A 65 -3.11 -8.29 9.38
N SER A 66 -3.71 -7.71 8.32
CA SER A 66 -5.05 -8.07 7.86
C SER A 66 -5.14 -9.53 7.43
N CYS A 67 -4.16 -10.01 6.64
CA CYS A 67 -4.12 -11.41 6.21
C CYS A 67 -4.08 -12.37 7.40
N TRP A 68 -3.21 -12.10 8.39
CA TRP A 68 -3.11 -12.92 9.59
C TRP A 68 -4.38 -12.93 10.43
N GLU A 69 -5.05 -11.79 10.54
CA GLU A 69 -6.31 -11.69 11.27
C GLU A 69 -7.40 -12.53 10.60
N SER A 70 -7.57 -12.43 9.28
CA SER A 70 -8.53 -13.24 8.54
C SER A 70 -8.22 -14.74 8.63
N LEU A 71 -6.95 -15.14 8.56
CA LEU A 71 -6.54 -16.53 8.79
C LEU A 71 -6.89 -17.01 10.21
N THR A 72 -6.63 -16.17 11.22
CA THR A 72 -6.93 -16.48 12.62
C THR A 72 -8.43 -16.64 12.86
N GLN A 73 -9.26 -15.87 12.15
CA GLN A 73 -10.72 -15.96 12.22
C GLN A 73 -11.31 -17.05 11.31
N GLY A 74 -10.49 -17.70 10.46
CA GLY A 74 -10.95 -18.67 9.48
C GLY A 74 -11.70 -18.06 8.28
N ASP A 75 -11.63 -16.74 8.10
CA ASP A 75 -12.26 -16.03 6.99
C ASP A 75 -11.36 -16.09 5.73
N THR A 76 -11.45 -17.21 5.04
CA THR A 76 -10.66 -17.49 3.83
C THR A 76 -11.01 -16.57 2.66
N ALA A 77 -12.25 -16.08 2.59
CA ALA A 77 -12.69 -15.17 1.54
C ALA A 77 -12.07 -13.78 1.72
N ALA A 78 -12.09 -13.25 2.96
CA ALA A 78 -11.40 -12.01 3.29
C ALA A 78 -9.89 -12.14 3.07
N PHE A 79 -9.28 -13.25 3.51
CA PHE A 79 -7.87 -13.53 3.27
C PHE A 79 -7.52 -13.49 1.79
N ALA A 80 -8.29 -14.16 0.93
CA ALA A 80 -8.02 -14.18 -0.52
C ALA A 80 -8.07 -12.76 -1.13
N CYS A 81 -9.03 -11.94 -0.71
CA CYS A 81 -9.14 -10.55 -1.16
C CYS A 81 -7.92 -9.71 -0.69
N GLN A 82 -7.55 -9.83 0.58
CA GLN A 82 -6.40 -9.12 1.15
C GLN A 82 -5.08 -9.56 0.51
N ALA A 83 -4.88 -10.86 0.29
CA ALA A 83 -3.70 -11.40 -0.35
C ALA A 83 -3.54 -10.91 -1.79
N ALA A 84 -4.64 -10.79 -2.54
CA ALA A 84 -4.62 -10.24 -3.90
C ALA A 84 -4.14 -8.78 -3.90
N VAL A 85 -4.73 -7.92 -3.05
CA VAL A 85 -4.30 -6.52 -2.92
C VAL A 85 -2.86 -6.42 -2.41
N SER A 86 -2.44 -7.33 -1.52
CA SER A 86 -1.05 -7.38 -1.01
C SER A 86 -0.05 -7.71 -2.12
N ALA A 87 -0.44 -8.59 -3.06
CA ALA A 87 0.39 -8.91 -4.22
C ALA A 87 0.54 -7.70 -5.15
N GLU A 88 -0.55 -6.98 -5.43
CA GLU A 88 -0.52 -5.75 -6.23
C GLU A 88 0.34 -4.66 -5.58
N LEU A 89 0.22 -4.47 -4.25
CA LEU A 89 1.09 -3.56 -3.47
C LEU A 89 2.58 -3.93 -3.57
N CYS A 90 2.91 -5.22 -3.50
CA CYS A 90 4.27 -5.71 -3.63
C CYS A 90 4.82 -5.46 -5.04
N GLU A 91 4.05 -5.79 -6.08
CA GLU A 91 4.42 -5.55 -7.47
C GLU A 91 4.64 -4.06 -7.75
N PHE A 92 3.71 -3.21 -7.31
CA PHE A 92 3.86 -1.76 -7.37
C PHE A 92 5.17 -1.31 -6.71
N GLY A 93 5.45 -1.81 -5.51
CA GLY A 93 6.66 -1.49 -4.76
C GLY A 93 7.96 -1.86 -5.47
N VAL A 94 7.99 -3.02 -6.11
CA VAL A 94 9.15 -3.50 -6.89
C VAL A 94 9.31 -2.69 -8.17
N CYS A 95 8.24 -2.50 -8.94
CA CYS A 95 8.26 -1.78 -10.21
C CYS A 95 8.56 -0.29 -10.06
N SER A 96 8.10 0.33 -8.98
CA SER A 96 8.39 1.73 -8.64
C SER A 96 9.79 1.95 -8.03
N GLY A 97 10.47 0.87 -7.63
CA GLY A 97 11.73 0.93 -6.88
C GLY A 97 11.60 1.46 -5.46
N LEU A 98 10.36 1.61 -4.95
CA LEU A 98 10.09 2.07 -3.59
C LEU A 98 10.39 0.99 -2.55
N LEU A 99 10.24 -0.28 -2.92
CA LEU A 99 10.85 -1.40 -2.23
C LEU A 99 12.29 -1.50 -2.74
N GLY A 100 13.24 -1.02 -1.94
CA GLY A 100 14.64 -1.35 -2.19
C GLY A 100 14.77 -2.87 -2.30
N ARG A 101 15.61 -3.37 -3.21
CA ARG A 101 16.02 -4.78 -3.16
C ARG A 101 16.53 -5.04 -1.74
N SER A 102 15.72 -5.67 -0.91
CA SER A 102 16.14 -6.11 0.41
C SER A 102 17.39 -6.94 0.18
N ARG A 103 18.55 -6.46 0.67
CA ARG A 103 19.72 -7.31 0.85
C ARG A 103 19.24 -8.48 1.71
N ARG A 104 19.15 -9.65 1.09
CA ARG A 104 19.09 -10.92 1.81
C ARG A 104 20.32 -11.05 2.69
#